data_AF-A0A446CBG5-F1
#
_entry.id   AF-A0A446CBG5-F1
#
_cell.length_a   1.000
_cell.length_b   1.000
_cell.length_c   1.000
_cell.angle_alpha   90.00
_cell.angle_beta   90.00
_cell.angle_gamma   90.00
#
_symmetry.space_group_name_H-M   'P 1'
#
loop_
_entity.id
_entity.type
_entity.pdbx_description
1 polymer ?
#
loop_
_entity_poly.entity_id
_entity_poly.type
_entity_poly.pdbx_seq_one_letter_code
_entity_poly.pdbx_strand_id
1 'polypeptide(L)'
;MRILVNIDVPDLEHAIDFYRRAFGLRLRRRLGPKAAEMRGAQAPIYLLEKAAGTPAAGATRQPRDYARHWTPVHLDVVVEDADRAVEQAVAAGARLEDPAVSHEWGRIAHLSDPYGHGICILQFLGRGYDALAAPDVRYEPVGEADFEALLALRIEAMRESLERLGRFDPERARSRLRGTFRPECTWSIELDGQRLGFYALRPDGDGLRLDHLYLRPGAQGEGLGGQVLRRILDEADRLGLPVRVGALRGSDSNRFYRRHGFVQTAESEWDIDYLRPARAPAR
;
A
#
# COMPACT_ATOMS: atom_id res chain seq x y z
N MET A 1 8.82 2.13 22.73
CA MET A 1 8.06 0.98 23.26
C MET A 1 8.74 -0.31 22.82
N ARG A 2 8.75 -1.39 23.63
CA ARG A 2 9.39 -2.68 23.28
C ARG A 2 8.43 -3.83 23.57
N ILE A 3 8.28 -4.76 22.61
CA ILE A 3 7.42 -5.95 22.71
C ILE A 3 8.29 -7.20 22.96
N LEU A 4 7.74 -8.15 23.72
CA LEU A 4 8.22 -9.53 23.87
C LEU A 4 7.01 -10.46 23.82
N VAL A 5 7.23 -11.73 23.47
CA VAL A 5 6.16 -12.73 23.34
C VAL A 5 6.23 -13.69 24.53
N ASN A 6 5.09 -13.98 25.18
CA ASN A 6 5.00 -15.01 26.22
C ASN A 6 4.10 -16.14 25.73
N ILE A 7 4.57 -17.37 25.86
CA ILE A 7 3.84 -18.58 25.48
C ILE A 7 3.74 -19.46 26.73
N ASP A 8 2.53 -19.68 27.19
CA ASP A 8 2.26 -20.62 28.30
C ASP A 8 2.41 -22.05 27.78
N VAL A 9 3.10 -22.91 28.52
CA VAL A 9 3.34 -24.33 28.16
C VAL A 9 3.18 -25.23 29.39
N PRO A 10 2.75 -26.49 29.24
CA PRO A 10 2.62 -27.42 30.35
C PRO A 10 3.96 -28.05 30.78
N ASP A 11 4.93 -28.12 29.86
CA ASP A 11 6.27 -28.70 30.08
C ASP A 11 7.31 -27.74 29.51
N LEU A 12 8.11 -27.13 30.40
CA LEU A 12 9.11 -26.14 30.01
C LEU A 12 10.29 -26.74 29.24
N GLU A 13 10.76 -27.92 29.63
CA GLU A 13 11.95 -28.52 29.01
C GLU A 13 11.63 -29.01 27.61
N HIS A 14 10.50 -29.69 27.45
CA HIS A 14 10.02 -30.10 26.14
C HIS A 14 9.77 -28.88 25.24
N ALA A 15 9.27 -27.76 25.78
CA ALA A 15 9.05 -26.55 25.00
C ALA A 15 10.38 -25.93 24.55
N ILE A 16 11.37 -25.84 25.44
CA ILE A 16 12.70 -25.33 25.08
C ILE A 16 13.27 -26.15 23.93
N ASP A 17 13.23 -27.48 24.01
CA ASP A 17 13.79 -28.36 22.97
C ASP A 17 13.02 -28.25 21.65
N PHE A 18 11.68 -28.20 21.69
CA PHE A 18 10.85 -27.97 20.52
C PHE A 18 11.24 -26.68 19.80
N TYR A 19 11.20 -25.53 20.50
CA TYR A 19 11.47 -24.23 19.89
C TYR A 19 12.92 -24.08 19.38
N ARG A 20 13.87 -24.79 20.00
CA ARG A 20 15.26 -24.90 19.49
C ARG A 20 15.32 -25.66 18.17
N ARG A 21 14.67 -26.83 18.10
CA ARG A 21 14.72 -27.71 16.93
C ARG A 21 13.88 -27.18 15.76
N ALA A 22 12.67 -26.71 16.04
CA ALA A 22 11.74 -26.24 15.02
C ALA A 22 12.20 -24.93 14.38
N PHE A 23 12.64 -23.97 15.18
CA PHE A 23 12.84 -22.58 14.74
C PHE A 23 14.26 -22.05 15.01
N GLY A 24 15.19 -22.90 15.44
CA GLY A 24 16.58 -22.49 15.68
C GLY A 24 16.77 -21.53 16.85
N LEU A 25 15.76 -21.36 17.71
CA LEU A 25 15.88 -20.50 18.88
C LEU A 25 16.92 -21.05 19.86
N ARG A 26 17.44 -20.19 20.72
CA ARG A 26 18.48 -20.51 21.70
C ARG A 26 18.01 -20.08 23.08
N LEU A 27 18.12 -21.00 24.05
CA LEU A 27 17.93 -20.66 25.46
C LEU A 27 19.00 -19.65 25.88
N ARG A 28 18.58 -18.43 26.24
CA ARG A 28 19.50 -17.41 26.75
C ARG A 28 19.69 -17.51 28.25
N ARG A 29 18.59 -17.57 28.99
CA ARG A 29 18.59 -17.67 30.46
C ARG A 29 17.26 -18.21 30.97
N ARG A 30 17.28 -18.76 32.17
CA ARG A 30 16.08 -19.09 32.95
C ARG A 30 15.70 -17.95 33.87
N LEU A 31 14.41 -17.84 34.18
CA LEU A 31 13.83 -16.84 35.07
C LEU A 31 13.13 -17.59 36.20
N GLY A 32 13.95 -18.07 37.14
CA GLY A 32 13.50 -19.07 38.11
C GLY A 32 13.22 -20.43 37.44
N PRO A 33 12.52 -21.33 38.15
CA PRO A 33 12.33 -22.70 37.69
C PRO A 33 11.28 -22.85 36.57
N LYS A 34 10.35 -21.89 36.42
CA LYS A 34 9.15 -22.02 35.58
C LYS A 34 9.13 -21.09 34.36
N ALA A 35 10.26 -20.52 33.98
CA ALA A 35 10.31 -19.64 32.82
C ALA A 35 11.67 -19.62 32.14
N ALA A 36 11.66 -19.48 30.82
CA ALA A 36 12.85 -19.40 29.98
C ALA A 36 12.75 -18.28 28.96
N GLU A 37 13.84 -17.52 28.78
CA GLU A 37 14.00 -16.55 27.69
C GLU A 37 14.70 -17.22 26.49
N MET A 38 14.01 -17.32 25.37
CA MET A 38 14.47 -17.84 24.09
C MET A 38 14.81 -16.68 23.13
N ARG A 39 15.95 -16.78 22.43
CA ARG A 39 16.42 -15.78 21.46
C ARG A 39 16.70 -16.39 20.10
N GLY A 40 16.72 -15.56 19.06
CA GLY A 40 16.91 -15.96 17.67
C GLY A 40 15.88 -15.31 16.74
N ALA A 41 14.71 -14.96 17.28
CA ALA A 41 13.71 -14.13 16.63
C ALA A 41 13.93 -12.63 16.89
N GLN A 42 13.27 -11.79 16.10
CA GLN A 42 13.30 -10.32 16.22
C GLN A 42 12.79 -9.85 17.60
N ALA A 43 11.70 -10.46 18.09
CA ALA A 43 11.24 -10.31 19.46
C ALA A 43 11.65 -11.55 20.29
N PRO A 44 12.16 -11.38 21.51
CA PRO A 44 12.44 -12.52 22.37
C PRO A 44 11.15 -13.24 22.76
N ILE A 45 11.20 -14.57 22.77
CA ILE A 45 10.09 -15.45 23.15
C ILE A 45 10.36 -15.95 24.58
N TYR A 46 9.37 -15.89 25.43
CA TYR A 46 9.42 -16.39 26.80
C TYR A 46 8.48 -17.58 26.91
N LEU A 47 9.03 -18.71 27.32
CA LEU A 47 8.25 -19.92 27.60
C LEU A 47 7.95 -19.95 29.09
N LEU A 48 6.67 -20.05 29.45
CA LEU A 48 6.19 -19.97 30.83
C LEU A 48 5.47 -21.27 31.21
N GLU A 49 6.01 -21.99 32.20
CA GLU A 49 5.39 -23.22 32.66
C GLU A 49 4.13 -22.92 33.47
N LYS A 50 2.98 -23.40 32.97
CA LYS A 50 1.69 -23.30 33.64
C LYS A 50 0.97 -24.62 33.51
N ALA A 51 0.45 -25.14 34.62
CA ALA A 51 -0.27 -26.40 34.60
C ALA A 51 -1.59 -26.25 33.83
N ALA A 52 -1.94 -27.29 33.07
CA ALA A 52 -3.26 -27.42 32.45
C ALA A 52 -4.36 -27.34 33.53
N GLY A 53 -5.53 -26.82 33.17
CA GLY A 53 -6.66 -26.65 34.08
C GLY A 53 -6.57 -25.40 34.98
N THR A 54 -5.42 -24.72 35.06
CA THR A 54 -5.31 -23.47 35.84
C THR A 54 -6.01 -22.31 35.14
N PRO A 55 -6.53 -21.28 35.86
CA PRO A 55 -7.21 -20.14 35.24
C PRO A 55 -6.29 -19.33 34.32
N ALA A 56 -6.67 -19.10 33.06
CA ALA A 56 -5.83 -18.39 32.09
C ALA A 56 -5.52 -16.94 32.53
N ALA A 57 -6.50 -16.23 33.07
CA ALA A 57 -6.35 -14.91 33.70
C ALA A 57 -7.40 -14.72 34.81
N GLY A 58 -7.17 -13.77 35.73
CA GLY A 58 -8.06 -13.56 36.89
C GLY A 58 -9.50 -13.18 36.55
N ALA A 59 -9.74 -12.56 35.39
CA ALA A 59 -11.07 -12.14 34.94
C ALA A 59 -11.79 -13.16 34.04
N THR A 60 -11.10 -14.19 33.55
CA THR A 60 -11.69 -15.23 32.69
C THR A 60 -11.83 -16.55 33.43
N ARG A 61 -12.94 -17.24 33.18
CA ARG A 61 -13.18 -18.59 33.71
C ARG A 61 -12.63 -19.69 32.80
N GLN A 62 -12.08 -19.34 31.64
CA GLN A 62 -11.49 -20.31 30.73
C GLN A 62 -10.20 -20.89 31.36
N PRO A 63 -10.13 -22.21 31.57
CA PRO A 63 -8.90 -22.85 32.03
C PRO A 63 -7.87 -22.88 30.91
N ARG A 64 -6.59 -23.02 31.28
CA ARG A 64 -5.54 -23.37 30.34
C ARG A 64 -5.78 -24.77 29.80
N ASP A 65 -6.02 -24.86 28.51
CA ASP A 65 -6.09 -26.09 27.74
C ASP A 65 -4.99 -26.03 26.66
N TYR A 66 -4.21 -27.11 26.58
CA TYR A 66 -3.10 -27.25 25.64
C TYR A 66 -3.43 -28.22 24.50
N ALA A 67 -4.70 -28.61 24.35
CA ALA A 67 -5.21 -29.09 23.08
C ALA A 67 -5.11 -27.97 22.02
N ARG A 68 -5.23 -28.35 20.73
CA ARG A 68 -5.28 -27.37 19.65
C ARG A 68 -6.42 -26.38 19.88
N HIS A 69 -6.08 -25.11 20.04
CA HIS A 69 -7.01 -24.02 20.34
C HIS A 69 -6.78 -22.84 19.40
N TRP A 70 -7.81 -22.03 19.16
CA TRP A 70 -7.70 -20.85 18.32
C TRP A 70 -7.45 -19.60 19.16
N THR A 71 -6.50 -18.78 18.70
CA THR A 71 -6.26 -17.41 19.16
C THR A 71 -6.32 -16.51 17.93
N PRO A 72 -6.94 -15.32 18.00
CA PRO A 72 -6.91 -14.36 16.89
C PRO A 72 -5.53 -13.73 16.67
N VAL A 73 -4.55 -14.08 17.52
CA VAL A 73 -3.14 -13.70 17.39
C VAL A 73 -2.33 -14.96 17.12
N HIS A 74 -1.59 -14.95 16.01
CA HIS A 74 -0.68 -16.01 15.59
C HIS A 74 0.72 -15.43 15.37
N LEU A 75 1.74 -16.27 15.50
CA LEU A 75 3.12 -15.87 15.27
C LEU A 75 3.56 -16.31 13.88
N ASP A 76 4.00 -15.36 13.07
CA ASP A 76 4.57 -15.63 11.75
C ASP A 76 6.09 -15.80 11.87
N VAL A 77 6.56 -16.99 11.57
CA VAL A 77 7.98 -17.30 11.45
C VAL A 77 8.39 -17.11 10.00
N VAL A 78 9.02 -15.97 9.72
CA VAL A 78 9.51 -15.62 8.39
C VAL A 78 10.81 -16.35 8.09
N VAL A 79 10.86 -17.09 6.99
CA VAL A 79 11.97 -17.97 6.59
C VAL A 79 12.33 -17.78 5.11
N GLU A 80 13.52 -18.25 4.75
CA GLU A 80 13.98 -18.23 3.35
C GLU A 80 13.31 -19.32 2.48
N ASP A 81 12.95 -20.45 3.09
CA ASP A 81 12.33 -21.60 2.42
C ASP A 81 11.21 -22.17 3.30
N ALA A 82 9.96 -21.95 2.88
CA ALA A 82 8.80 -22.35 3.65
C ALA A 82 8.66 -23.88 3.73
N ASP A 83 8.92 -24.61 2.65
CA ASP A 83 8.69 -26.05 2.59
C ASP A 83 9.69 -26.79 3.49
N ARG A 84 10.98 -26.41 3.42
CA ARG A 84 12.01 -26.95 4.32
C ARG A 84 11.74 -26.63 5.78
N ALA A 85 11.30 -25.40 6.08
CA ALA A 85 11.00 -25.00 7.45
C ALA A 85 9.78 -25.75 8.01
N VAL A 86 8.76 -26.02 7.18
CA VAL A 86 7.62 -26.87 7.54
C VAL A 86 8.09 -28.28 7.89
N GLU A 87 8.91 -28.91 7.04
CA GLU A 87 9.47 -30.23 7.32
C GLU A 87 10.24 -30.27 8.66
N GLN A 88 11.07 -29.26 8.91
CA GLN A 88 11.83 -29.14 10.15
C GLN A 88 10.92 -28.98 11.38
N ALA A 89 9.89 -28.13 11.31
CA ALA A 89 8.96 -27.90 12.40
C ALA A 89 8.14 -29.16 12.71
N VAL A 90 7.64 -29.86 11.67
CA VAL A 90 6.90 -31.12 11.82
C VAL A 90 7.79 -32.20 12.44
N ALA A 91 9.04 -32.34 11.97
CA ALA A 91 10.00 -33.29 12.55
C ALA A 91 10.35 -32.97 14.02
N ALA A 92 10.20 -31.71 14.45
CA ALA A 92 10.38 -31.28 15.84
C ALA A 92 9.14 -31.53 16.72
N GLY A 93 7.97 -31.81 16.13
CA GLY A 93 6.72 -32.09 16.85
C GLY A 93 5.58 -31.10 16.56
N ALA A 94 5.74 -30.16 15.64
CA ALA A 94 4.64 -29.31 15.21
C ALA A 94 3.61 -30.13 14.43
N ARG A 95 2.35 -29.72 14.49
CA ARG A 95 1.28 -30.29 13.67
C ARG A 95 1.03 -29.38 12.47
N LEU A 96 1.19 -29.91 11.25
CA LEU A 96 0.76 -29.22 10.04
C LEU A 96 -0.78 -29.25 9.95
N GLU A 97 -1.38 -28.09 9.76
CA GLU A 97 -2.85 -27.93 9.65
C GLU A 97 -3.24 -27.66 8.21
N ASP A 98 -2.60 -26.65 7.61
CA ASP A 98 -2.75 -26.31 6.20
C ASP A 98 -1.38 -26.30 5.51
N PRO A 99 -1.20 -27.07 4.42
CA PRO A 99 0.04 -27.07 3.65
C PRO A 99 0.43 -25.69 3.10
N ALA A 100 1.71 -25.53 2.75
CA ALA A 100 2.20 -24.28 2.19
C ALA A 100 1.55 -23.96 0.83
N VAL A 101 0.92 -22.80 0.72
CA VAL A 101 0.31 -22.27 -0.51
C VAL A 101 1.00 -20.98 -0.92
N SER A 102 1.18 -20.78 -2.23
CA SER A 102 1.82 -19.59 -2.79
C SER A 102 0.77 -18.55 -3.22
N HIS A 103 1.08 -17.30 -2.94
CA HIS A 103 0.35 -16.09 -3.29
C HIS A 103 1.33 -15.08 -3.93
N GLU A 104 0.81 -13.96 -4.43
CA GLU A 104 1.63 -12.88 -5.00
C GLU A 104 2.66 -12.31 -4.00
N TRP A 105 2.27 -12.22 -2.73
CA TRP A 105 3.06 -11.64 -1.66
C TRP A 105 3.98 -12.65 -0.95
N GLY A 106 3.76 -13.96 -1.12
CA GLY A 106 4.49 -14.95 -0.34
C GLY A 106 3.91 -16.35 -0.38
N ARG A 107 4.61 -17.27 0.30
CA ARG A 107 4.21 -18.66 0.50
C ARG A 107 4.02 -18.92 1.99
N ILE A 108 2.87 -19.45 2.38
CA ILE A 108 2.49 -19.58 3.79
C ILE A 108 1.89 -20.95 4.11
N ALA A 109 2.28 -21.53 5.25
CA ALA A 109 1.67 -22.71 5.85
C ALA A 109 1.15 -22.41 7.26
N HIS A 110 0.11 -23.13 7.69
CA HIS A 110 -0.45 -23.00 9.05
C HIS A 110 -0.17 -24.26 9.85
N LEU A 111 0.36 -24.07 11.06
CA LEU A 111 0.75 -25.13 11.97
C LEU A 111 0.24 -24.82 13.38
N SER A 112 0.27 -25.83 14.24
CA SER A 112 0.28 -25.62 15.68
C SER A 112 1.56 -26.16 16.29
N ASP A 113 2.03 -25.54 17.37
CA ASP A 113 3.04 -26.15 18.23
C ASP A 113 2.45 -27.36 19.00
N PRO A 114 3.28 -28.15 19.71
CA PRO A 114 2.81 -29.31 20.48
C PRO A 114 1.78 -28.99 21.57
N TYR A 115 1.59 -27.71 21.91
CA TYR A 115 0.70 -27.22 22.97
C TYR A 115 -0.52 -26.49 22.41
N GLY A 116 -0.76 -26.64 21.10
CA GLY A 116 -1.93 -26.15 20.42
C GLY A 116 -1.89 -24.67 20.02
N HIS A 117 -0.77 -23.97 20.22
CA HIS A 117 -0.63 -22.57 19.82
C HIS A 117 -0.43 -22.46 18.32
N GLY A 118 -1.24 -21.63 17.66
CA GLY A 118 -1.15 -21.40 16.21
C GLY A 118 0.12 -20.64 15.82
N ILE A 119 0.84 -21.16 14.81
CA ILE A 119 2.05 -20.57 14.23
C ILE A 119 1.95 -20.67 12.71
N CYS A 120 2.38 -19.63 12.00
CA CYS A 120 2.52 -19.67 10.54
C CYS A 120 3.99 -19.69 10.15
N ILE A 121 4.31 -20.47 9.11
CA ILE A 121 5.62 -20.40 8.45
C ILE A 121 5.42 -19.63 7.16
N LEU A 122 6.16 -18.54 7.01
CA LEU A 122 6.00 -17.59 5.93
C LEU A 122 7.32 -17.39 5.18
N GLN A 123 7.29 -17.49 3.86
CA GLN A 123 8.36 -17.04 2.98
C GLN A 123 7.84 -15.88 2.14
N PHE A 124 8.45 -14.69 2.26
CA PHE A 124 8.11 -13.58 1.37
C PHE A 124 8.61 -13.87 -0.05
N LEU A 125 7.76 -13.58 -1.02
CA LEU A 125 8.07 -13.65 -2.45
C LEU A 125 7.82 -12.28 -3.08
N GLY A 126 8.53 -11.97 -4.17
CA GLY A 126 8.36 -10.69 -4.87
C GLY A 126 8.55 -9.48 -3.95
N ARG A 127 7.51 -8.63 -3.84
CA ARG A 127 7.48 -7.44 -2.98
C ARG A 127 7.01 -7.72 -1.55
N GLY A 128 6.76 -8.98 -1.17
CA GLY A 128 6.18 -9.29 0.13
C GLY A 128 4.76 -8.72 0.26
N TYR A 129 4.37 -8.30 1.47
CA TYR A 129 3.07 -7.67 1.70
C TYR A 129 2.87 -6.34 0.95
N ASP A 130 3.93 -5.69 0.48
CA ASP A 130 3.79 -4.49 -0.35
C ASP A 130 3.11 -4.78 -1.69
N ALA A 131 3.06 -6.04 -2.13
CA ALA A 131 2.25 -6.45 -3.28
C ALA A 131 0.74 -6.28 -3.05
N LEU A 132 0.29 -6.31 -1.79
CA LEU A 132 -1.10 -6.10 -1.40
C LEU A 132 -1.40 -4.65 -1.02
N ALA A 133 -0.37 -3.84 -0.80
CA ALA A 133 -0.55 -2.46 -0.40
C ALA A 133 -1.15 -1.66 -1.57
N ALA A 134 -2.12 -0.80 -1.24
CA ALA A 134 -2.57 0.20 -2.20
C ALA A 134 -1.36 1.09 -2.55
N PRO A 135 -1.21 1.51 -3.82
CA PRO A 135 -0.08 2.33 -4.23
C PRO A 135 -0.02 3.63 -3.40
N ASP A 136 1.16 3.97 -2.86
CA ASP A 136 1.32 5.21 -2.07
C ASP A 136 1.43 6.40 -3.03
N VAL A 137 0.27 6.96 -3.39
CA VAL A 137 0.17 8.14 -4.23
C VAL A 137 0.29 9.40 -3.37
N ARG A 138 1.37 10.14 -3.55
CA ARG A 138 1.63 11.43 -2.90
C ARG A 138 1.50 12.59 -3.86
N TYR A 139 1.14 13.74 -3.31
CA TYR A 139 0.97 14.99 -4.04
C TYR A 139 1.86 16.06 -3.41
N GLU A 140 3.05 16.22 -3.95
CA GLU A 140 4.06 17.12 -3.38
C GLU A 140 3.98 18.50 -4.05
N PRO A 141 4.01 19.61 -3.29
CA PRO A 141 4.14 20.95 -3.86
C PRO A 141 5.39 21.05 -4.74
N VAL A 142 5.31 21.80 -5.84
CA VAL A 142 6.46 22.05 -6.70
C VAL A 142 6.99 23.47 -6.50
N GLY A 143 8.28 23.66 -6.76
CA GLY A 143 8.93 24.97 -6.81
C GLY A 143 9.25 25.41 -8.24
N GLU A 144 9.74 26.63 -8.40
CA GLU A 144 10.19 27.16 -9.70
C GLU A 144 11.28 26.27 -10.34
N ALA A 145 12.14 25.67 -9.51
CA ALA A 145 13.20 24.76 -9.95
C ALA A 145 12.69 23.49 -10.64
N ASP A 146 11.43 23.10 -10.41
CA ASP A 146 10.83 21.91 -11.02
C ASP A 146 10.41 22.14 -12.48
N PHE A 147 10.41 23.40 -12.97
CA PHE A 147 9.84 23.75 -14.27
C PHE A 147 10.38 22.87 -15.43
N GLU A 148 11.69 22.67 -15.51
CA GLU A 148 12.28 21.89 -16.60
C GLU A 148 11.85 20.41 -16.56
N ALA A 149 11.75 19.83 -15.35
CA ALA A 149 11.30 18.47 -15.17
C ALA A 149 9.81 18.31 -15.55
N LEU A 150 8.97 19.27 -15.17
CA LEU A 150 7.55 19.30 -15.53
C LEU A 150 7.34 19.53 -17.02
N LEU A 151 8.17 20.36 -17.65
CA LEU A 151 8.16 20.57 -19.10
C LEU A 151 8.48 19.28 -19.85
N ALA A 152 9.54 18.58 -19.44
CA ALA A 152 9.91 17.30 -20.03
C ALA A 152 8.76 16.28 -19.93
N LEU A 153 8.14 16.17 -18.75
CA LEU A 153 7.00 15.29 -18.53
C LEU A 153 5.80 15.65 -19.41
N ARG A 154 5.46 16.95 -19.51
CA ARG A 154 4.39 17.42 -20.39
C ARG A 154 4.66 17.10 -21.85
N ILE A 155 5.90 17.31 -22.33
CA ILE A 155 6.31 16.99 -23.70
C ILE A 155 6.12 15.49 -23.95
N GLU A 156 6.61 14.65 -23.05
CA GLU A 156 6.48 13.20 -23.12
C GLU A 156 5.01 12.76 -23.17
N ALA A 157 4.19 13.25 -22.24
CA ALA A 157 2.78 12.88 -22.13
C ALA A 157 1.93 13.34 -23.33
N MET A 158 2.27 14.46 -23.97
CA MET A 158 1.50 15.00 -25.09
C MET A 158 2.06 14.63 -26.47
N ARG A 159 3.26 14.05 -26.55
CA ARG A 159 4.01 13.85 -27.80
C ARG A 159 3.16 13.17 -28.87
N GLU A 160 2.65 11.98 -28.57
CA GLU A 160 1.90 11.17 -29.53
C GLU A 160 0.65 11.90 -30.05
N SER A 161 -0.12 12.54 -29.16
CA SER A 161 -1.32 13.29 -29.55
C SER A 161 -1.00 14.51 -30.42
N LEU A 162 0.10 15.23 -30.11
CA LEU A 162 0.51 16.39 -30.89
C LEU A 162 1.12 16.01 -32.24
N GLU A 163 1.90 14.93 -32.31
CA GLU A 163 2.48 14.41 -33.56
C GLU A 163 1.40 13.90 -34.50
N ARG A 164 0.40 13.17 -33.99
CA ARG A 164 -0.76 12.70 -34.77
C ARG A 164 -1.55 13.84 -35.42
N LEU A 165 -1.59 15.01 -34.76
CA LEU A 165 -2.25 16.22 -35.25
C LEU A 165 -1.30 17.12 -36.07
N GLY A 166 -0.08 16.68 -36.37
CA GLY A 166 0.92 17.46 -37.11
C GLY A 166 1.33 18.74 -36.40
N ARG A 167 1.13 18.81 -35.08
CA ARG A 167 1.22 20.05 -34.32
C ARG A 167 2.49 20.12 -33.48
N PHE A 168 3.16 19.01 -33.16
CA PHE A 168 4.26 19.01 -32.17
C PHE A 168 5.32 20.09 -32.44
N ASP A 169 5.56 20.92 -31.42
CA ASP A 169 6.52 22.02 -31.43
C ASP A 169 7.05 22.20 -29.99
N PRO A 170 8.36 21.93 -29.74
CA PRO A 170 8.97 22.08 -28.42
C PRO A 170 8.87 23.50 -27.84
N GLU A 171 9.05 24.53 -28.65
CA GLU A 171 9.02 25.93 -28.20
C GLU A 171 7.61 26.35 -27.82
N ARG A 172 6.61 25.92 -28.60
CA ARG A 172 5.21 26.14 -28.23
C ARG A 172 4.83 25.35 -26.99
N ALA A 173 5.37 24.15 -26.79
CA ALA A 173 5.14 23.36 -25.59
C ALA A 173 5.69 24.06 -24.34
N ARG A 174 6.90 24.61 -24.43
CA ARG A 174 7.55 25.41 -23.39
C ARG A 174 6.76 26.68 -23.08
N SER A 175 6.41 27.43 -24.12
CA SER A 175 5.65 28.69 -23.99
C SER A 175 4.28 28.46 -23.34
N ARG A 176 3.55 27.42 -23.74
CA ARG A 176 2.24 27.07 -23.16
C ARG A 176 2.33 26.73 -21.67
N LEU A 177 3.31 25.91 -21.27
CA LEU A 177 3.49 25.57 -19.87
C LEU A 177 3.92 26.82 -19.07
N ARG A 178 4.90 27.58 -19.56
CA ARG A 178 5.41 28.77 -18.87
C ARG A 178 4.32 29.82 -18.61
N GLY A 179 3.43 30.07 -19.57
CA GLY A 179 2.35 31.05 -19.41
C GLY A 179 1.37 30.72 -18.29
N THR A 180 1.17 29.43 -18.00
CA THR A 180 0.18 28.92 -17.04
C THR A 180 0.82 28.31 -15.78
N PHE A 181 2.15 28.14 -15.74
CA PHE A 181 2.85 27.58 -14.61
C PHE A 181 2.82 28.54 -13.42
N ARG A 182 2.28 28.05 -12.31
CA ARG A 182 2.18 28.74 -11.02
C ARG A 182 2.55 27.71 -9.95
N PRO A 183 3.77 27.72 -9.39
CA PRO A 183 4.22 26.73 -8.41
C PRO A 183 3.23 26.54 -7.25
N GLU A 184 2.63 27.63 -6.76
CA GLU A 184 1.66 27.67 -5.67
C GLU A 184 0.35 26.90 -5.95
N CYS A 185 0.06 26.66 -7.23
CA CYS A 185 -1.12 25.94 -7.71
C CYS A 185 -0.74 24.68 -8.50
N THR A 186 0.48 24.16 -8.33
CA THR A 186 0.98 22.99 -9.06
C THR A 186 1.53 21.94 -8.10
N TRP A 187 1.21 20.67 -8.37
CA TRP A 187 1.62 19.53 -7.55
C TRP A 187 2.21 18.42 -8.41
N SER A 188 3.32 17.85 -7.94
CA SER A 188 3.88 16.58 -8.41
C SER A 188 2.94 15.43 -8.05
N ILE A 189 2.82 14.43 -8.92
CA ILE A 189 2.13 13.17 -8.62
C ILE A 189 3.20 12.10 -8.50
N GLU A 190 3.39 11.60 -7.29
CA GLU A 190 4.43 10.63 -6.95
C GLU A 190 3.81 9.29 -6.58
N LEU A 191 4.39 8.21 -7.09
CA LEU A 191 4.01 6.84 -6.78
C LEU A 191 5.24 6.10 -6.28
N ASP A 192 5.17 5.56 -5.07
CA ASP A 192 6.29 4.87 -4.42
C ASP A 192 7.60 5.69 -4.45
N GLY A 193 7.49 7.02 -4.32
CA GLY A 193 8.60 7.99 -4.33
C GLY A 193 9.09 8.41 -5.73
N GLN A 194 8.47 7.93 -6.81
CA GLN A 194 8.81 8.31 -8.18
C GLN A 194 7.81 9.32 -8.75
N ARG A 195 8.28 10.45 -9.30
CA ARG A 195 7.44 11.43 -10.02
C ARG A 195 6.97 10.88 -11.36
N LEU A 196 5.69 10.52 -11.41
CA LEU A 196 5.02 9.99 -12.61
C LEU A 196 4.14 11.02 -13.31
N GLY A 197 3.82 12.12 -12.65
CA GLY A 197 2.94 13.13 -13.20
C GLY A 197 3.03 14.48 -12.52
N PHE A 198 2.20 15.41 -12.99
CA PHE A 198 1.84 16.61 -12.25
C PHE A 198 0.45 17.10 -12.65
N TYR A 199 -0.15 17.91 -11.79
CA TYR A 199 -1.34 18.67 -12.12
C TYR A 199 -1.22 20.11 -11.63
N ALA A 200 -1.94 21.02 -12.29
CA ALA A 200 -2.07 22.40 -11.86
C ALA A 200 -3.55 22.75 -11.72
N LEU A 201 -3.95 23.11 -10.49
CA LEU A 201 -5.32 23.45 -10.14
C LEU A 201 -5.32 24.81 -9.46
N ARG A 202 -5.89 25.82 -10.14
CA ARG A 202 -5.91 27.19 -9.64
C ARG A 202 -7.35 27.70 -9.46
N PRO A 203 -7.56 28.71 -8.59
CA PRO A 203 -8.80 29.47 -8.59
C PRO A 203 -9.10 30.09 -9.97
N ASP A 204 -10.37 30.08 -10.36
CA ASP A 204 -10.87 30.61 -11.64
C ASP A 204 -12.31 31.12 -11.48
N GLY A 205 -12.45 32.40 -11.14
CA GLY A 205 -13.75 33.04 -10.92
C GLY A 205 -14.52 32.42 -9.75
N ASP A 206 -15.67 31.83 -10.06
CA ASP A 206 -16.58 31.16 -9.11
C ASP A 206 -16.16 29.71 -8.77
N GLY A 207 -15.05 29.23 -9.33
CA GLY A 207 -14.63 27.84 -9.16
C GLY A 207 -13.13 27.63 -9.34
N LEU A 208 -12.79 26.46 -9.88
CA LEU A 208 -11.43 26.00 -10.08
C LEU A 208 -11.17 25.71 -11.56
N ARG A 209 -9.93 25.89 -11.99
CA ARG A 209 -9.47 25.48 -13.31
C ARG A 209 -8.29 24.52 -13.20
N LEU A 210 -8.46 23.35 -13.81
CA LEU A 210 -7.42 22.35 -14.00
C LEU A 210 -6.69 22.69 -15.31
N ASP A 211 -5.61 23.46 -15.22
CA ASP A 211 -4.83 23.87 -16.40
C ASP A 211 -3.98 22.72 -16.95
N HIS A 212 -3.43 21.90 -16.04
CA HIS A 212 -2.58 20.76 -16.39
C HIS A 212 -2.99 19.52 -15.62
N LEU A 213 -3.00 18.37 -16.30
CA LEU A 213 -3.02 17.04 -15.70
C LEU A 213 -2.28 16.11 -16.66
N TYR A 214 -1.04 15.77 -16.31
CA TYR A 214 -0.20 14.92 -17.15
C TYR A 214 0.37 13.79 -16.31
N LEU A 215 0.35 12.59 -16.91
CA LEU A 215 1.08 11.41 -16.43
C LEU A 215 2.00 10.96 -17.56
N ARG A 216 3.18 10.44 -17.22
CA ARG A 216 4.06 9.77 -18.18
C ARG A 216 3.30 8.62 -18.88
N PRO A 217 3.56 8.32 -20.16
CA PRO A 217 2.86 7.27 -20.91
C PRO A 217 2.82 5.92 -20.20
N GLY A 218 3.93 5.49 -19.58
CA GLY A 218 4.01 4.22 -18.84
C GLY A 218 3.16 4.16 -17.55
N ALA A 219 2.61 5.29 -17.09
CA ALA A 219 1.73 5.38 -15.92
C ALA A 219 0.26 5.67 -16.31
N GLN A 220 -0.05 5.68 -17.61
CA GLN A 220 -1.40 5.89 -18.12
C GLN A 220 -2.16 4.56 -18.22
N GLY A 221 -3.49 4.59 -18.16
CA GLY A 221 -4.33 3.39 -18.27
C GLY A 221 -4.48 2.58 -16.98
N GLU A 222 -3.65 2.81 -15.98
CA GLU A 222 -3.65 2.06 -14.69
C GLU A 222 -4.54 2.69 -13.60
N GLY A 223 -5.37 3.67 -13.96
CA GLY A 223 -6.32 4.30 -13.03
C GLY A 223 -5.78 5.47 -12.21
N LEU A 224 -4.46 5.71 -12.18
CA LEU A 224 -3.83 6.82 -11.43
C LEU A 224 -4.44 8.19 -11.78
N GLY A 225 -4.60 8.49 -13.07
CA GLY A 225 -5.21 9.77 -13.49
C GLY A 225 -6.65 9.93 -13.00
N GLY A 226 -7.41 8.83 -12.94
CA GLY A 226 -8.77 8.83 -12.38
C GLY A 226 -8.78 8.97 -10.86
N GLN A 227 -7.77 8.48 -10.15
CA GLN A 227 -7.59 8.72 -8.72
C GLN A 227 -7.28 10.19 -8.43
N VAL A 228 -6.36 10.81 -9.17
CA VAL A 228 -6.04 12.24 -9.04
C VAL A 228 -7.28 13.09 -9.31
N LEU A 229 -7.98 12.83 -10.41
CA LEU A 229 -9.16 13.61 -10.76
C LEU A 229 -10.29 13.44 -9.75
N ARG A 230 -10.55 12.23 -9.24
CA ARG A 230 -11.55 12.02 -8.17
C ARG A 230 -11.21 12.83 -6.93
N ARG A 231 -9.96 12.80 -6.46
CA ARG A 231 -9.52 13.61 -5.32
C ARG A 231 -9.81 15.10 -5.51
N ILE A 232 -9.47 15.64 -6.68
CA ILE A 232 -9.71 17.05 -7.02
C ILE A 232 -11.21 17.36 -6.99
N LEU A 233 -12.03 16.48 -7.59
CA LEU A 233 -13.47 16.68 -7.69
C LEU A 233 -14.18 16.51 -6.35
N ASP A 234 -13.76 15.57 -5.51
CA ASP A 234 -14.31 15.37 -4.17
C ASP A 234 -14.05 16.62 -3.34
N GLU A 235 -12.86 17.22 -3.44
CA GLU A 235 -12.56 18.47 -2.76
C GLU A 235 -13.40 19.64 -3.27
N ALA A 236 -13.50 19.77 -4.59
CA ALA A 236 -14.32 20.80 -5.21
C ALA A 236 -15.80 20.65 -4.80
N ASP A 237 -16.31 19.43 -4.73
CA ASP A 237 -17.68 19.12 -4.28
C ASP A 237 -17.87 19.49 -2.80
N ARG A 238 -16.90 19.20 -1.92
CA ARG A 238 -16.93 19.63 -0.51
C ARG A 238 -17.01 21.15 -0.37
N LEU A 239 -16.31 21.88 -1.23
CA LEU A 239 -16.25 23.34 -1.21
C LEU A 239 -17.38 24.00 -2.03
N GLY A 240 -18.21 23.22 -2.73
CA GLY A 240 -19.25 23.75 -3.60
C GLY A 240 -18.71 24.48 -4.84
N LEU A 241 -17.48 24.18 -5.28
CA LEU A 241 -16.80 24.86 -6.38
C LEU A 241 -16.90 24.06 -7.69
N PRO A 242 -17.36 24.66 -8.80
CA PRO A 242 -17.29 24.02 -10.12
C PRO A 242 -15.84 23.89 -10.60
N VAL A 243 -15.57 22.89 -11.45
CA VAL A 243 -14.24 22.65 -12.04
C VAL A 243 -14.29 22.79 -13.55
N ARG A 244 -13.37 23.56 -14.11
CA ARG A 244 -13.18 23.78 -15.55
C ARG A 244 -11.89 23.15 -16.05
N VAL A 245 -11.90 22.64 -17.28
CA VAL A 245 -10.70 22.09 -17.93
C VAL A 245 -10.76 22.27 -19.44
N GLY A 246 -9.63 22.61 -20.04
CA GLY A 246 -9.44 22.60 -21.49
C GLY A 246 -8.70 21.33 -21.92
N ALA A 247 -9.15 20.69 -22.99
CA ALA A 247 -8.50 19.51 -23.55
C ALA A 247 -8.25 19.65 -25.05
N LEU A 248 -7.10 19.15 -25.52
CA LEU A 248 -6.77 19.14 -26.93
C LEU A 248 -7.83 18.37 -27.73
N ARG A 249 -8.34 18.94 -28.81
CA ARG A 249 -9.30 18.27 -29.69
C ARG A 249 -8.68 17.00 -30.28
N GLY A 250 -9.43 15.90 -30.27
CA GLY A 250 -8.99 14.61 -30.83
C GLY A 250 -8.04 13.79 -29.94
N SER A 251 -7.70 14.26 -28.74
CA SER A 251 -6.95 13.45 -27.76
C SER A 251 -7.89 12.52 -26.97
N ASP A 252 -7.30 11.45 -26.41
CA ASP A 252 -8.02 10.51 -25.54
C ASP A 252 -8.48 11.15 -24.21
N SER A 253 -7.89 12.28 -23.82
CA SER A 253 -8.31 13.01 -22.62
C SER A 253 -9.76 13.50 -22.70
N ASN A 254 -10.32 13.68 -23.90
CA ASN A 254 -11.73 14.04 -24.08
C ASN A 254 -12.69 12.95 -23.56
N ARG A 255 -12.34 11.68 -23.76
CA ARG A 255 -13.12 10.54 -23.20
C ARG A 255 -12.93 10.48 -21.68
N PHE A 256 -11.71 10.73 -21.23
CA PHE A 256 -11.34 10.75 -19.82
C PHE A 256 -12.11 11.79 -19.02
N TYR A 257 -12.26 13.03 -19.50
CA TYR A 257 -13.03 14.05 -18.78
C TYR A 257 -14.53 13.75 -18.77
N ARG A 258 -15.11 13.37 -19.92
CA ARG A 258 -16.54 13.02 -20.02
C ARG A 258 -16.96 11.91 -19.06
N ARG A 259 -16.16 10.84 -18.93
CA ARG A 259 -16.47 9.75 -17.97
C ARG A 259 -16.42 10.19 -16.50
N HIS A 260 -15.75 11.30 -16.18
CA HIS A 260 -15.72 11.88 -14.83
C HIS A 260 -16.78 12.96 -14.61
N GLY A 261 -17.78 13.07 -15.52
CA GLY A 261 -18.93 13.94 -15.36
C GLY A 261 -18.72 15.37 -15.85
N PHE A 262 -17.64 15.63 -16.58
CA PHE A 262 -17.44 16.90 -17.27
C PHE A 262 -18.33 16.99 -18.52
N VAL A 263 -18.96 18.14 -18.72
CA VAL A 263 -19.81 18.45 -19.86
C VAL A 263 -19.12 19.51 -20.72
N GLN A 264 -19.12 19.32 -22.03
CA GLN A 264 -18.56 20.28 -22.98
C GLN A 264 -19.37 21.57 -22.97
N THR A 265 -18.68 22.71 -22.93
CA THR A 265 -19.29 24.06 -22.85
C THR A 265 -18.93 24.93 -24.03
N ALA A 266 -17.73 24.76 -24.59
CA ALA A 266 -17.28 25.44 -25.79
C ALA A 266 -16.28 24.56 -26.55
N GLU A 267 -16.05 24.87 -27.81
CA GLU A 267 -15.02 24.26 -28.65
C GLU A 267 -14.40 25.35 -29.52
N SER A 268 -13.07 25.33 -29.60
CA SER A 268 -12.28 26.18 -30.48
C SER A 268 -11.64 25.33 -31.58
N GLU A 269 -10.84 25.96 -32.44
CA GLU A 269 -10.10 25.24 -33.49
C GLU A 269 -9.29 24.05 -32.93
N TRP A 270 -8.69 24.22 -31.74
CA TRP A 270 -7.73 23.27 -31.18
C TRP A 270 -8.11 22.63 -29.86
N ASP A 271 -8.97 23.27 -29.07
CA ASP A 271 -9.21 22.90 -27.68
C ASP A 271 -10.73 22.84 -27.41
N ILE A 272 -11.16 21.85 -26.64
CA ILE A 272 -12.54 21.68 -26.14
C ILE A 272 -12.55 22.08 -24.66
N ASP A 273 -13.46 22.99 -24.29
CA ASP A 273 -13.65 23.43 -22.92
C ASP A 273 -14.76 22.66 -22.24
N TYR A 274 -14.47 22.15 -21.05
CA TYR A 274 -15.40 21.39 -20.22
C TYR A 274 -15.63 22.05 -18.87
N LEU A 275 -16.83 21.83 -18.33
CA LEU A 275 -17.26 22.21 -16.99
C LEU A 275 -17.86 21.01 -16.27
N ARG A 276 -17.50 20.82 -15.01
CA ARG A 276 -18.23 19.97 -14.07
C ARG A 276 -18.75 20.83 -12.92
N PRO A 277 -20.08 20.97 -12.73
CA PRO A 277 -20.61 21.65 -11.55
C PRO A 277 -20.28 20.87 -10.29
N ALA A 278 -20.19 21.57 -9.15
CA ALA A 278 -20.08 20.91 -7.85
C ALA A 278 -21.32 20.06 -7.59
N ARG A 279 -21.13 18.84 -7.10
CA ARG A 279 -22.23 18.00 -6.63
C ARG A 279 -22.59 18.41 -5.22
N ALA A 280 -23.88 18.51 -4.92
CA ALA A 280 -24.33 18.59 -3.55
C ALA A 280 -23.84 17.34 -2.79
N PRO A 281 -23.37 17.47 -1.54
CA PRO A 281 -23.03 16.31 -0.74
C PRO A 281 -24.23 15.36 -0.69
N ALA A 282 -23.98 14.07 -0.92
CA ALA A 282 -25.02 13.06 -0.78
C ALA A 282 -25.59 13.18 0.65
N ARG A 283 -26.91 13.35 0.75
CA ARG A 283 -27.64 13.37 2.01
C ARG A 283 -27.61 12.02 2.70
#